data_AF-R7CUF9-F1
#
_entry.id   AF-R7CUF9-F1
#
_cell.length_a   1.000
_cell.length_b   1.000
_cell.length_c   1.000
_cell.angle_alpha   90.00
_cell.angle_beta   90.00
_cell.angle_gamma   90.00
#
_symmetry.space_group_name_H-M   'P 1'
#
loop_
_entity.id
_entity.type
_entity.pdbx_description
1 polymer ?
#
loop_
_entity_poly.entity_id
_entity_poly.type
_entity_poly.pdbx_seq_one_letter_code
_entity_poly.pdbx_strand_id
1 'polypeptide(L)'
;MKRKHQGGRNNSKGASYESFYAVYCIASLMERYMQRLDDVCLSSQVEACFVDDLLVAGPDGKRIYHQLKDVKGLTWKAGRLKSDFTRQMELSEEEGENFRLKLVYSDPKSTVTKIPEELERCTTVSFFPSCSTLNQLLLSYQPFREAIRQITLTEEAKDDELFGVAGILLGVWNGGVQTAISIRHINDVARRNGKGYVNIKTYPNVELSAECRQILERYGFQFHTSGIKLYWSTAGGRLKGEVEWTPELECRMKEHVPADKFELIELLS
;
A
#
# COMPACT_ATOMS: atom_id res chain seq x y z
N MET A 1 -15.96 28.93 -20.47
CA MET A 1 -16.12 28.05 -19.30
C MET A 1 -15.91 26.55 -19.57
N LYS A 2 -16.25 25.99 -20.75
CA LYS A 2 -16.07 24.54 -21.07
C LYS A 2 -14.62 24.00 -20.95
N ARG A 3 -13.60 24.78 -21.32
CA ARG A 3 -12.18 24.36 -21.21
C ARG A 3 -11.64 24.32 -19.77
N LYS A 4 -12.16 25.18 -18.86
CA LYS A 4 -11.79 25.15 -17.43
C LYS A 4 -12.34 23.91 -16.72
N HIS A 5 -13.59 23.51 -17.00
CA HIS A 5 -14.17 22.28 -16.45
C HIS A 5 -13.52 21.01 -16.99
N GLN A 6 -13.11 21.00 -18.28
CA GLN A 6 -12.32 19.90 -18.85
C GLN A 6 -10.93 19.82 -18.22
N GLY A 7 -10.25 20.96 -18.01
CA GLY A 7 -8.98 21.02 -17.28
C GLY A 7 -9.09 20.47 -15.86
N GLY A 8 -10.09 20.92 -15.09
CA GLY A 8 -10.31 20.43 -13.72
C GLY A 8 -10.60 18.92 -13.65
N ARG A 9 -11.41 18.38 -14.58
CA ARG A 9 -11.74 16.96 -14.61
C ARG A 9 -10.57 16.09 -15.08
N ASN A 10 -9.71 16.61 -15.95
CA ASN A 10 -8.49 15.91 -16.37
C ASN A 10 -7.45 15.91 -15.24
N ASN A 11 -7.30 17.03 -14.52
CA ASN A 11 -6.42 17.12 -13.37
C ASN A 11 -6.84 16.17 -12.24
N SER A 12 -8.15 16.11 -11.92
CA SER A 12 -8.65 15.18 -10.89
C SER A 12 -8.46 13.71 -11.27
N LYS A 13 -8.57 13.39 -12.57
CA LYS A 13 -8.32 12.03 -13.09
C LYS A 13 -6.84 11.67 -13.03
N GLY A 14 -5.95 12.56 -13.48
CA GLY A 14 -4.51 12.38 -13.39
C GLY A 14 -4.05 12.17 -11.95
N ALA A 15 -4.50 13.03 -11.03
CA ALA A 15 -4.20 12.92 -9.61
C ALA A 15 -4.68 11.58 -9.00
N SER A 16 -5.87 11.10 -9.40
CA SER A 16 -6.37 9.80 -8.93
C SER A 16 -5.54 8.64 -9.46
N TYR A 17 -5.12 8.69 -10.73
CA TYR A 17 -4.24 7.69 -11.35
C TYR A 17 -2.90 7.59 -10.63
N GLU A 18 -2.26 8.73 -10.39
CA GLU A 18 -0.99 8.81 -9.66
C GLU A 18 -1.12 8.28 -8.24
N SER A 19 -2.19 8.65 -7.53
CA SER A 19 -2.46 8.17 -6.17
C SER A 19 -2.68 6.65 -6.12
N PHE A 20 -3.41 6.09 -7.07
CA PHE A 20 -3.63 4.63 -7.13
C PHE A 20 -2.34 3.89 -7.45
N TYR A 21 -1.49 4.43 -8.32
CA TYR A 21 -0.17 3.86 -8.59
C TYR A 21 0.76 3.96 -7.37
N ALA A 22 0.72 5.06 -6.62
CA ALA A 22 1.48 5.18 -5.38
C ALA A 22 1.07 4.10 -4.37
N VAL A 23 -0.24 3.82 -4.21
CA VAL A 23 -0.73 2.71 -3.36
C VAL A 23 -0.19 1.35 -3.84
N TYR A 24 -0.17 1.10 -5.14
CA TYR A 24 0.42 -0.11 -5.71
C TYR A 24 1.91 -0.26 -5.34
N CYS A 25 2.67 0.83 -5.48
CA CYS A 25 4.08 0.89 -5.12
C CYS A 25 4.28 0.67 -3.63
N ILE A 26 3.53 1.35 -2.77
CA ILE A 26 3.59 1.20 -1.31
C ILE A 26 3.39 -0.26 -0.91
N ALA A 27 2.32 -0.90 -1.39
CA ALA A 27 2.02 -2.28 -1.03
C ALA A 27 3.12 -3.25 -1.51
N SER A 28 3.60 -3.06 -2.73
CA SER A 28 4.70 -3.86 -3.29
C SER A 28 6.02 -3.66 -2.53
N LEU A 29 6.30 -2.45 -2.06
CA LEU A 29 7.51 -2.14 -1.28
C LEU A 29 7.41 -2.64 0.16
N MET A 30 6.21 -2.59 0.77
CA MET A 30 5.95 -3.16 2.10
C MET A 30 6.20 -4.66 2.13
N GLU A 31 5.73 -5.39 1.11
CA GLU A 31 6.00 -6.83 0.95
C GLU A 31 7.51 -7.08 0.81
N ARG A 32 8.14 -6.41 -0.17
CA ARG A 32 9.53 -6.62 -0.52
C ARG A 32 10.52 -6.27 0.60
N TYR A 33 10.22 -5.24 1.38
CA TYR A 33 11.10 -4.69 2.41
C TYR A 33 10.51 -4.80 3.81
N MET A 34 9.74 -5.87 4.07
CA MET A 34 8.99 -6.09 5.32
C MET A 34 9.81 -5.86 6.61
N GLN A 35 11.10 -6.21 6.60
CA GLN A 35 12.01 -6.05 7.75
C GLN A 35 12.78 -4.72 7.76
N ARG A 36 12.69 -3.90 6.70
CA ARG A 36 13.50 -2.70 6.45
C ARG A 36 12.65 -1.52 5.96
N LEU A 37 11.44 -1.38 6.49
CA LEU A 37 10.47 -0.37 6.05
C LEU A 37 10.96 1.09 6.23
N ASP A 38 11.93 1.33 7.12
CA ASP A 38 12.53 2.65 7.32
C ASP A 38 13.47 3.06 6.18
N ASP A 39 14.06 2.07 5.50
CA ASP A 39 15.11 2.30 4.51
C ASP A 39 14.54 2.59 3.11
N VAL A 40 13.22 2.66 2.99
CA VAL A 40 12.52 2.91 1.72
C VAL A 40 11.62 4.12 1.88
N CYS A 41 11.84 5.14 1.06
CA CYS A 41 11.05 6.37 1.06
C CYS A 41 10.41 6.62 -0.29
N LEU A 42 9.23 7.25 -0.26
CA LEU A 42 8.54 7.76 -1.45
C LEU A 42 8.49 9.28 -1.42
N SER A 43 8.54 9.88 -2.60
CA SER A 43 8.27 11.31 -2.80
C SER A 43 7.41 11.50 -4.03
N SER A 44 6.45 12.43 -3.97
CA SER A 44 5.63 12.87 -5.09
C SER A 44 6.10 14.24 -5.54
N GLN A 45 5.97 14.54 -6.83
CA GLN A 45 6.25 15.86 -7.42
C GLN A 45 7.65 16.39 -7.02
N VAL A 46 8.68 15.59 -7.31
CA VAL A 46 10.05 15.89 -6.87
C VAL A 46 10.56 17.17 -7.53
N GLU A 47 10.91 18.15 -6.71
CA GLU A 47 11.46 19.42 -7.20
C GLU A 47 12.77 19.23 -7.96
N ALA A 48 13.01 20.10 -8.94
CA ALA A 48 14.21 20.10 -9.78
C ALA A 48 14.49 18.80 -10.56
N CYS A 49 13.49 17.92 -10.71
CA CYS A 49 13.57 16.72 -11.53
C CYS A 49 12.77 16.88 -12.83
N PHE A 50 13.19 16.19 -13.89
CA PHE A 50 12.44 16.11 -15.15
C PHE A 50 11.46 14.93 -15.16
N VAL A 51 11.74 13.91 -14.36
CA VAL A 51 10.83 12.78 -14.10
C VAL A 51 10.47 12.83 -12.62
N ASP A 52 9.29 13.34 -12.31
CA ASP A 52 8.97 13.92 -11.00
C ASP A 52 7.72 13.34 -10.33
N ASP A 53 6.83 12.67 -11.07
CA ASP A 53 5.53 12.23 -10.54
C ASP A 53 5.67 11.35 -9.28
N LEU A 54 6.63 10.41 -9.27
CA LEU A 54 6.92 9.60 -8.08
C LEU A 54 8.39 9.15 -8.03
N LEU A 55 9.07 9.41 -6.93
CA LEU A 55 10.39 8.86 -6.63
C LEU A 55 10.29 7.80 -5.54
N VAL A 56 10.94 6.66 -5.78
CA VAL A 56 11.21 5.64 -4.76
C VAL A 56 12.70 5.64 -4.48
N ALA A 57 13.09 5.95 -3.24
CA ALA A 57 14.45 5.81 -2.75
C ALA A 57 14.56 4.52 -1.95
N GLY A 58 15.42 3.60 -2.40
CA GLY A 58 15.64 2.29 -1.79
C GLY A 58 16.81 2.25 -0.81
N PRO A 59 16.96 1.13 -0.08
CA PRO A 59 17.94 0.95 1.00
C PRO A 59 19.40 1.05 0.58
N ASP A 60 19.68 0.79 -0.70
CA ASP A 60 21.00 0.77 -1.34
C ASP A 60 21.36 2.12 -1.98
N GLY A 61 20.66 3.19 -1.58
CA GLY A 61 20.77 4.51 -2.21
C GLY A 61 20.19 4.56 -3.63
N LYS A 62 19.58 3.46 -4.09
CA LYS A 62 19.01 3.38 -5.43
C LYS A 62 17.77 4.25 -5.54
N ARG A 63 17.72 5.10 -6.56
CA ARG A 63 16.60 6.04 -6.80
C ARG A 63 15.87 5.67 -8.08
N ILE A 64 14.56 5.50 -7.99
CA ILE A 64 13.72 5.13 -9.13
C ILE A 64 12.72 6.25 -9.36
N TYR A 65 12.96 7.02 -10.42
CA TYR A 65 12.10 8.12 -10.85
C TYR A 65 11.01 7.58 -11.76
N HIS A 66 9.76 7.87 -11.45
CA HIS A 66 8.60 7.42 -12.20
C HIS A 66 7.94 8.61 -12.87
N GLN A 67 7.63 8.47 -14.16
CA GLN A 67 6.65 9.29 -14.85
C GLN A 67 5.38 8.47 -15.04
N LEU A 68 4.25 9.00 -14.61
CA LEU A 68 2.93 8.40 -14.67
C LEU A 68 2.11 9.11 -15.74
N LYS A 69 1.62 8.37 -16.74
CA LYS A 69 0.90 8.95 -17.88
C LYS A 69 -0.43 8.23 -18.12
N ASP A 70 -1.51 8.89 -17.73
CA ASP A 70 -2.88 8.52 -18.10
C ASP A 70 -3.33 9.19 -19.40
N VAL A 71 -2.72 8.80 -20.53
CA VAL A 71 -3.04 9.35 -21.86
C VAL A 71 -3.17 8.27 -22.91
N LYS A 72 -4.04 8.50 -23.90
CA LYS A 72 -4.26 7.57 -25.00
C LYS A 72 -3.15 7.64 -26.04
N GLY A 73 -2.75 6.48 -26.56
CA GLY A 73 -1.79 6.36 -27.65
C GLY A 73 -0.45 7.03 -27.36
N LEU A 74 0.07 6.89 -26.14
CA LEU A 74 1.33 7.51 -25.74
C LEU A 74 2.48 6.98 -26.62
N THR A 75 3.38 7.88 -27.01
CA THR A 75 4.61 7.55 -27.73
C THR A 75 5.77 8.37 -27.16
N TRP A 76 7.01 7.93 -27.35
CA TRP A 76 8.20 8.68 -26.92
C TRP A 76 8.36 10.04 -27.62
N LYS A 77 7.75 10.21 -28.80
CA LYS A 77 7.72 11.49 -29.53
C LYS A 77 6.63 12.44 -29.03
N ALA A 78 5.79 12.01 -28.10
CA ALA A 78 4.70 12.82 -27.58
C ALA A 78 5.21 13.84 -26.56
N GLY A 79 4.93 15.13 -26.82
CA GLY A 79 5.28 16.22 -25.91
C GLY A 79 6.78 16.25 -25.63
N ARG A 80 7.13 16.28 -24.33
CA ARG A 80 8.52 16.33 -23.85
C ARG A 80 9.01 14.99 -23.28
N LEU A 81 8.24 13.91 -23.42
CA LEU A 81 8.52 12.66 -22.72
C LEU A 81 9.95 12.13 -22.94
N LYS A 82 10.39 12.02 -24.20
CA LYS A 82 11.77 11.59 -24.48
C LYS A 82 12.80 12.58 -23.93
N SER A 83 12.60 13.88 -24.16
CA SER A 83 13.56 14.90 -23.71
C SER A 83 13.65 14.98 -22.18
N ASP A 84 12.56 14.78 -21.46
CA ASP A 84 12.52 14.80 -20.00
C ASP A 84 13.27 13.59 -19.44
N PHE A 85 13.08 12.40 -20.02
CA PHE A 85 13.84 11.19 -19.63
C PHE A 85 15.33 11.32 -19.96
N THR A 86 15.68 11.88 -21.14
CA THR A 86 17.08 12.12 -21.50
C THR A 86 17.74 13.09 -20.53
N ARG A 87 17.08 14.20 -20.19
CA ARG A 87 17.63 15.18 -19.24
C ARG A 87 17.73 14.65 -17.81
N GLN A 88 16.75 13.86 -17.37
CA GLN A 88 16.85 13.20 -16.06
C GLN A 88 18.03 12.23 -16.02
N MET A 89 18.23 11.45 -17.09
CA MET A 89 19.36 10.54 -17.19
C MET A 89 20.69 11.29 -17.12
N GLU A 90 20.86 12.36 -17.92
CA GLU A 90 22.07 13.19 -17.92
C GLU A 90 22.35 13.78 -16.53
N LEU A 91 21.32 14.38 -15.90
CA LEU A 91 21.44 14.96 -14.55
C LEU A 91 21.86 13.90 -13.51
N SER A 92 21.16 12.77 -13.48
CA SER A 92 21.46 11.70 -12.52
C SER A 92 22.87 11.10 -12.73
N GLU A 93 23.37 11.06 -13.97
CA GLU A 93 24.74 10.62 -14.26
C GLU A 93 25.81 11.64 -13.85
N GLU A 94 25.56 12.92 -14.10
CA GLU A 94 26.44 14.01 -13.66
C GLU A 94 26.57 14.03 -12.13
N GLU A 95 25.50 13.70 -11.42
CA GLU A 95 25.48 13.56 -9.96
C GLU A 95 26.08 12.24 -9.44
N GLY A 96 26.42 11.29 -10.33
CA GLY A 96 26.94 9.97 -9.94
C GLY A 96 25.91 9.10 -9.19
N GLU A 97 24.62 9.33 -9.43
CA GLU A 97 23.52 8.68 -8.74
C GLU A 97 23.38 7.19 -9.15
N ASN A 98 23.01 6.33 -8.20
CA ASN A 98 22.52 4.99 -8.53
C ASN A 98 21.02 5.08 -8.88
N PHE A 99 20.69 5.22 -10.16
CA PHE A 99 19.31 5.51 -10.58
C PHE A 99 18.70 4.54 -11.60
N ARG A 100 17.37 4.60 -11.68
CA ARG A 100 16.55 4.06 -12.77
C ARG A 100 15.43 5.03 -13.10
N LEU A 101 15.03 5.03 -14.37
CA LEU A 101 13.84 5.73 -14.84
C LEU A 101 12.74 4.72 -15.11
N LYS A 102 11.50 5.11 -14.85
CA LYS A 102 10.34 4.25 -15.08
C LYS A 102 9.20 5.05 -15.67
N LEU A 103 8.74 4.63 -16.84
CA LEU A 103 7.51 5.15 -17.43
C LEU A 103 6.35 4.20 -17.10
N VAL A 104 5.28 4.75 -16.57
CA VAL A 104 4.04 4.03 -16.30
C VAL A 104 2.94 4.60 -17.19
N TYR A 105 2.26 3.72 -17.93
CA TYR A 105 1.27 4.14 -18.93
C TYR A 105 -0.06 3.37 -18.75
N SER A 106 -1.17 4.05 -19.08
CA SER A 106 -2.52 3.52 -18.85
C SER A 106 -3.23 2.94 -20.08
N ASP A 107 -2.82 3.31 -21.29
CA ASP A 107 -3.46 2.84 -22.52
C ASP A 107 -2.65 1.70 -23.15
N PRO A 108 -3.20 0.48 -23.26
CA PRO A 108 -2.50 -0.65 -23.86
C PRO A 108 -2.18 -0.45 -25.36
N LYS A 109 -2.79 0.55 -26.02
CA LYS A 109 -2.47 0.91 -27.42
C LYS A 109 -1.23 1.78 -27.56
N SER A 110 -0.64 2.22 -26.45
CA SER A 110 0.59 3.02 -26.44
C SER A 110 1.78 2.22 -26.96
N THR A 111 2.66 2.86 -27.73
CA THR A 111 3.83 2.21 -28.34
C THR A 111 5.13 2.47 -27.58
N VAL A 112 5.02 2.97 -26.35
CA VAL A 112 6.15 3.31 -25.47
C VAL A 112 6.98 2.12 -25.02
N THR A 113 6.51 0.88 -25.22
CA THR A 113 7.30 -0.33 -24.95
C THR A 113 8.56 -0.42 -25.81
N LYS A 114 8.59 0.26 -26.97
CA LYS A 114 9.80 0.47 -27.77
C LYS A 114 10.57 1.67 -27.21
N ILE A 115 11.40 1.42 -26.19
CA ILE A 115 12.23 2.44 -25.54
C ILE A 115 13.29 2.95 -26.54
N PRO A 116 13.61 4.25 -26.60
CA PRO A 116 14.71 4.77 -27.40
C PRO A 116 16.04 4.17 -26.95
N GLU A 117 16.90 3.79 -27.90
CA GLU A 117 18.18 3.10 -27.68
C GLU A 117 19.04 3.78 -26.60
N GLU A 118 19.11 5.12 -26.62
CA GLU A 118 19.88 5.90 -25.65
C GLU A 118 19.40 5.76 -24.19
N LEU A 119 18.15 5.37 -23.97
CA LEU A 119 17.50 5.28 -22.66
C LEU A 119 17.36 3.83 -22.15
N GLU A 120 17.55 2.83 -23.01
CA GLU A 120 17.27 1.41 -22.70
C GLU A 120 18.02 0.90 -21.46
N ARG A 121 19.24 1.38 -21.24
CA ARG A 121 20.11 0.92 -20.13
C ARG A 121 19.61 1.31 -18.74
N CYS A 122 18.82 2.38 -18.63
CA CYS A 122 18.39 2.97 -17.36
C CYS A 122 16.87 3.06 -17.22
N THR A 123 16.11 2.88 -18.30
CA THR A 123 14.67 3.08 -18.35
C THR A 123 13.91 1.76 -18.42
N THR A 124 12.82 1.67 -17.66
CA THR A 124 11.83 0.59 -17.77
C THR A 124 10.46 1.17 -18.07
N VAL A 125 9.57 0.36 -18.66
CA VAL A 125 8.21 0.76 -18.97
C VAL A 125 7.25 -0.28 -18.40
N SER A 126 6.20 0.16 -17.71
CA SER A 126 5.19 -0.74 -17.14
C SER A 126 3.78 -0.24 -17.40
N PHE A 127 2.89 -1.16 -17.74
CA PHE A 127 1.46 -0.86 -17.84
C PHE A 127 0.82 -0.82 -16.46
N PHE A 128 -0.04 0.17 -16.22
CA PHE A 128 -0.93 0.23 -15.06
C PHE A 128 -2.26 0.87 -15.48
N PRO A 129 -3.40 0.17 -15.35
CA PRO A 129 -4.65 0.64 -15.94
C PRO A 129 -5.21 1.86 -15.22
N SER A 130 -5.82 2.78 -15.97
CA SER A 130 -6.60 3.88 -15.39
C SER A 130 -8.02 3.38 -15.05
N CYS A 131 -8.38 3.47 -13.78
CA CYS A 131 -9.69 3.11 -13.26
C CYS A 131 -10.37 4.32 -12.62
N SER A 132 -11.70 4.35 -12.64
CA SER A 132 -12.47 5.46 -12.07
C SER A 132 -12.50 5.46 -10.55
N THR A 133 -12.33 4.28 -9.94
CA THR A 133 -12.33 4.09 -8.49
C THR A 133 -11.29 3.05 -8.09
N LEU A 134 -10.85 3.12 -6.83
CA LEU A 134 -9.94 2.14 -6.24
C LEU A 134 -10.54 0.73 -6.23
N ASN A 135 -11.84 0.60 -5.95
CA ASN A 135 -12.51 -0.69 -5.95
C ASN A 135 -12.53 -1.33 -7.35
N GLN A 136 -12.79 -0.52 -8.39
CA GLN A 136 -12.71 -1.00 -9.77
C GLN A 136 -11.30 -1.52 -10.10
N LEU A 137 -10.24 -0.80 -9.68
CA LEU A 137 -8.86 -1.24 -9.88
C LEU A 137 -8.59 -2.58 -9.16
N LEU A 138 -9.01 -2.69 -7.90
CA LEU A 138 -8.85 -3.90 -7.09
C LEU A 138 -9.53 -5.13 -7.72
N LEU A 139 -10.71 -4.96 -8.31
CA LEU A 139 -11.47 -6.05 -8.91
C LEU A 139 -11.02 -6.40 -10.34
N SER A 140 -10.41 -5.46 -11.08
CA SER A 140 -10.12 -5.64 -12.52
C SER A 140 -8.64 -5.80 -12.87
N TYR A 141 -7.71 -5.50 -11.97
CA TYR A 141 -6.27 -5.59 -12.24
C TYR A 141 -5.55 -6.47 -11.22
N GLN A 142 -5.29 -7.72 -11.63
CA GLN A 142 -4.72 -8.75 -10.77
C GLN A 142 -3.39 -8.35 -10.11
N PRO A 143 -2.43 -7.69 -10.79
CA PRO A 143 -1.18 -7.28 -10.12
C PRO A 143 -1.40 -6.34 -8.95
N PHE A 144 -2.35 -5.40 -9.06
CA PHE A 144 -2.69 -4.51 -7.95
C PHE A 144 -3.35 -5.28 -6.81
N ARG A 145 -4.33 -6.12 -7.13
CA ARG A 145 -5.00 -6.99 -6.15
C ARG A 145 -3.99 -7.84 -5.38
N GLU A 146 -3.05 -8.43 -6.11
CA GLU A 146 -2.03 -9.30 -5.54
C GLU A 146 -1.06 -8.55 -4.63
N ALA A 147 -0.61 -7.34 -5.02
CA ALA A 147 0.25 -6.52 -4.16
C ALA A 147 -0.43 -6.18 -2.83
N ILE A 148 -1.73 -5.87 -2.84
CA ILE A 148 -2.51 -5.64 -1.61
C ILE A 148 -2.65 -6.93 -0.81
N ARG A 149 -3.00 -8.05 -1.45
CA ARG A 149 -3.15 -9.36 -0.80
C ARG A 149 -1.86 -9.84 -0.14
N GLN A 150 -0.71 -9.56 -0.74
CA GLN A 150 0.57 -10.00 -0.18
C GLN A 150 0.89 -9.34 1.15
N ILE A 151 0.38 -8.13 1.42
CA ILE A 151 0.57 -7.44 2.69
C ILE A 151 -0.55 -7.72 3.70
N THR A 152 -1.65 -8.36 3.29
CA THR A 152 -2.68 -8.82 4.21
C THR A 152 -2.24 -10.08 4.94
N LEU A 153 -2.72 -10.26 6.16
CA LEU A 153 -2.34 -11.41 6.98
C LEU A 153 -2.85 -12.74 6.42
N THR A 154 -4.12 -12.78 6.02
CA THR A 154 -4.78 -13.97 5.48
C THR A 154 -4.57 -14.07 3.97
N GLU A 155 -4.17 -15.24 3.50
CA GLU A 155 -4.03 -15.50 2.05
C GLU A 155 -5.39 -15.50 1.32
N GLU A 156 -6.46 -15.82 2.06
CA GLU A 156 -7.86 -15.83 1.62
C GLU A 156 -8.61 -14.52 1.98
N ALA A 157 -7.88 -13.40 2.15
CA ALA A 157 -8.50 -12.12 2.47
C ALA A 157 -9.62 -11.76 1.46
N LYS A 158 -10.78 -11.38 1.99
CA LYS A 158 -11.98 -11.05 1.21
C LYS A 158 -11.83 -9.71 0.51
N ASP A 159 -12.65 -9.47 -0.51
CA ASP A 159 -12.63 -8.21 -1.29
C ASP A 159 -12.78 -6.97 -0.41
N ASP A 160 -13.65 -7.01 0.61
CA ASP A 160 -13.83 -5.89 1.55
C ASP A 160 -12.58 -5.63 2.41
N GLU A 161 -11.85 -6.67 2.80
CA GLU A 161 -10.61 -6.55 3.56
C GLU A 161 -9.50 -5.95 2.69
N LEU A 162 -9.35 -6.46 1.46
CA LEU A 162 -8.42 -5.92 0.48
C LEU A 162 -8.74 -4.45 0.15
N PHE A 163 -10.02 -4.11 0.00
CA PHE A 163 -10.45 -2.74 -0.21
C PHE A 163 -10.18 -1.85 1.00
N GLY A 164 -10.38 -2.35 2.22
CA GLY A 164 -10.02 -1.66 3.45
C GLY A 164 -8.52 -1.33 3.52
N VAL A 165 -7.65 -2.30 3.18
CA VAL A 165 -6.20 -2.12 3.12
C VAL A 165 -5.81 -1.08 2.05
N ALA A 166 -6.31 -1.23 0.84
CA ALA A 166 -6.01 -0.29 -0.24
C ALA A 166 -6.51 1.13 0.10
N GLY A 167 -7.71 1.22 0.69
CA GLY A 167 -8.35 2.47 1.09
C GLY A 167 -7.60 3.20 2.20
N ILE A 168 -7.12 2.48 3.22
CA ILE A 168 -6.33 3.10 4.29
C ILE A 168 -5.00 3.62 3.76
N LEU A 169 -4.31 2.86 2.90
CA LEU A 169 -3.05 3.31 2.28
C LEU A 169 -3.28 4.53 1.39
N LEU A 170 -4.36 4.56 0.62
CA LEU A 170 -4.74 5.72 -0.20
C LEU A 170 -5.00 6.95 0.68
N GLY A 171 -5.72 6.77 1.78
CA GLY A 171 -6.02 7.85 2.73
C GLY A 171 -4.75 8.41 3.38
N VAL A 172 -3.82 7.55 3.78
CA VAL A 172 -2.52 7.96 4.34
C VAL A 172 -1.69 8.71 3.30
N TRP A 173 -1.60 8.18 2.08
CA TRP A 173 -0.84 8.82 1.01
C TRP A 173 -1.40 10.20 0.66
N ASN A 174 -2.72 10.33 0.49
CA ASN A 174 -3.34 11.59 0.07
C ASN A 174 -3.48 12.61 1.20
N GLY A 175 -3.54 12.17 2.46
CA GLY A 175 -3.71 13.03 3.62
C GLY A 175 -2.41 13.58 4.21
N GLY A 176 -1.25 13.03 3.83
CA GLY A 176 0.05 13.38 4.37
C GLY A 176 0.92 14.26 3.47
N VAL A 177 2.07 14.69 4.00
CA VAL A 177 3.15 15.28 3.19
C VAL A 177 3.82 14.16 2.41
N GLN A 178 3.88 14.30 1.08
CA GLN A 178 4.39 13.29 0.16
C GLN A 178 5.87 13.53 -0.20
N THR A 179 6.71 13.89 0.77
CA THR A 179 8.13 14.18 0.55
C THR A 179 8.97 13.33 1.48
N ALA A 180 9.82 12.47 0.91
CA ALA A 180 10.70 11.54 1.62
C ALA A 180 10.00 10.74 2.74
N ILE A 181 8.75 10.35 2.52
CA ILE A 181 7.95 9.60 3.50
C ILE A 181 8.37 8.12 3.48
N SER A 182 8.81 7.60 4.63
CA SER A 182 9.21 6.20 4.73
C SER A 182 7.99 5.26 4.69
N ILE A 183 8.21 4.04 4.19
CA ILE A 183 7.18 3.00 4.25
C ILE A 183 6.78 2.72 5.71
N ARG A 184 7.72 2.78 6.67
CA ARG A 184 7.40 2.65 8.10
C ARG A 184 6.41 3.71 8.55
N HIS A 185 6.64 4.97 8.20
CA HIS A 185 5.71 6.05 8.56
C HIS A 185 4.31 5.79 8.00
N ILE A 186 4.21 5.39 6.72
CA ILE A 186 2.92 5.05 6.10
C ILE A 186 2.24 3.92 6.85
N ASN A 187 2.98 2.85 7.17
CA ASN A 187 2.49 1.71 7.94
C ASN A 187 1.96 2.11 9.32
N ASP A 188 2.68 2.96 10.04
CA ASP A 188 2.31 3.38 11.40
C ASP A 188 1.09 4.31 11.41
N VAL A 189 0.97 5.20 10.42
CA VAL A 189 -0.24 6.02 10.25
C VAL A 189 -1.42 5.13 9.82
N ALA A 190 -1.20 4.19 8.91
CA ALA A 190 -2.25 3.24 8.50
C ALA A 190 -2.76 2.42 9.68
N ARG A 191 -1.87 1.97 10.58
CA ARG A 191 -2.24 1.28 11.81
C ARG A 191 -3.10 2.15 12.72
N ARG A 192 -2.68 3.41 12.95
CA ARG A 192 -3.41 4.37 13.81
C ARG A 192 -4.79 4.71 13.25
N ASN A 193 -4.89 4.91 11.94
CA ASN A 193 -6.14 5.29 11.28
C ASN A 193 -7.06 4.08 11.06
N GLY A 194 -6.49 2.88 10.93
CA GLY A 194 -7.21 1.65 10.65
C GLY A 194 -8.06 1.15 11.82
N LYS A 195 -7.80 1.57 13.07
CA LYS A 195 -8.60 1.27 14.28
C LYS A 195 -9.24 -0.13 14.30
N GLY A 196 -8.46 -1.19 14.05
CA GLY A 196 -9.00 -2.56 14.06
C GLY A 196 -9.48 -3.15 12.75
N TYR A 197 -9.88 -2.30 11.81
CA TYR A 197 -10.54 -2.73 10.57
C TYR A 197 -9.59 -3.31 9.53
N VAL A 198 -8.29 -3.02 9.64
CA VAL A 198 -7.28 -3.44 8.68
C VAL A 198 -6.11 -4.09 9.42
N ASN A 199 -5.77 -5.33 9.05
CA ASN A 199 -4.64 -6.06 9.63
C ASN A 199 -3.57 -6.31 8.56
N ILE A 200 -2.44 -5.60 8.65
CA ILE A 200 -1.32 -5.70 7.72
C ILE A 200 -0.21 -6.53 8.38
N LYS A 201 0.43 -7.43 7.61
CA LYS A 201 1.48 -8.36 8.09
C LYS A 201 2.64 -7.70 8.84
N THR A 202 2.91 -6.44 8.54
CA THR A 202 3.97 -5.62 9.14
C THR A 202 3.63 -5.12 10.55
N TYR A 203 2.39 -5.29 11.01
CA TYR A 203 1.99 -4.87 12.35
C TYR A 203 2.57 -5.81 13.42
N PRO A 204 3.11 -5.28 14.53
CA PRO A 204 3.50 -6.12 15.64
C PRO A 204 2.27 -6.78 16.24
N ASN A 205 2.45 -8.00 16.74
CA ASN A 205 1.40 -8.71 17.44
C ASN A 205 1.01 -7.96 18.71
N VAL A 206 -0.30 -7.86 18.94
CA VAL A 206 -0.86 -7.46 20.23
C VAL A 206 -0.38 -8.40 21.33
N GLU A 207 -0.06 -7.83 22.48
CA GLU A 207 0.37 -8.60 23.65
C GLU A 207 -0.79 -8.76 24.63
N LEU A 208 -1.18 -10.01 24.90
CA LEU A 208 -2.15 -10.30 25.95
C LEU A 208 -1.44 -10.31 27.30
N SER A 209 -2.02 -9.63 28.29
CA SER A 209 -1.61 -9.79 29.69
C SER A 209 -1.75 -11.24 30.16
N ALA A 210 -0.93 -11.59 31.17
CA ALA A 210 -0.94 -12.92 31.78
C ALA A 210 -2.34 -13.32 32.30
N GLU A 211 -3.09 -12.37 32.82
CA GLU A 211 -4.45 -12.57 33.33
C GLU A 211 -5.43 -12.97 32.22
N CYS A 212 -5.46 -12.23 31.11
CA CYS A 212 -6.32 -12.58 29.97
C CYS A 212 -5.95 -13.93 29.35
N ARG A 213 -4.66 -14.27 29.29
CA ARG A 213 -4.21 -15.60 28.86
C ARG A 213 -4.77 -16.70 29.77
N GLN A 214 -4.68 -16.52 31.08
CA GLN A 214 -5.22 -17.48 32.05
C GLN A 214 -6.74 -17.65 31.92
N ILE A 215 -7.48 -16.58 31.63
CA ILE A 215 -8.93 -16.66 31.39
C ILE A 215 -9.22 -17.53 30.15
N LEU A 216 -8.55 -17.26 29.02
CA LEU A 216 -8.72 -18.04 27.79
C LEU A 216 -8.36 -19.52 28.01
N GLU A 217 -7.24 -19.79 28.67
CA GLU A 217 -6.77 -21.15 28.97
C GLU A 217 -7.72 -21.90 29.92
N ARG A 218 -8.24 -21.24 30.95
CA ARG A 218 -9.21 -21.80 31.91
C ARG A 218 -10.46 -22.36 31.22
N TYR A 219 -10.93 -21.70 30.18
CA TYR A 219 -12.10 -22.12 29.41
C TYR A 219 -11.76 -23.04 28.22
N GLY A 220 -10.49 -23.47 28.10
CA GLY A 220 -10.05 -24.43 27.09
C GLY A 220 -9.95 -23.85 25.68
N PHE A 221 -9.65 -22.56 25.55
CA PHE A 221 -9.43 -21.92 24.25
C PHE A 221 -7.97 -22.11 23.81
N GLN A 222 -7.80 -22.45 22.53
CA GLN A 222 -6.52 -22.35 21.84
C GLN A 222 -6.49 -21.03 21.10
N PHE A 223 -5.43 -20.24 21.27
CA PHE A 223 -5.37 -18.91 20.68
C PHE A 223 -3.96 -18.51 20.25
N HIS A 224 -3.89 -17.56 19.33
CA HIS A 224 -2.67 -16.85 18.96
C HIS A 224 -3.00 -15.42 18.54
N THR A 225 -2.02 -14.54 18.63
CA THR A 225 -2.13 -13.15 18.19
C THR A 225 -1.43 -12.96 16.87
N SER A 226 -2.04 -12.18 15.97
CA SER A 226 -1.38 -11.78 14.74
C SER A 226 -1.78 -10.37 14.34
N GLY A 227 -0.78 -9.48 14.29
CA GLY A 227 -1.02 -8.04 14.16
C GLY A 227 -1.95 -7.54 15.27
N ILE A 228 -3.07 -6.93 14.90
CA ILE A 228 -4.03 -6.35 15.85
C ILE A 228 -5.13 -7.32 16.34
N LYS A 229 -5.14 -8.56 15.84
CA LYS A 229 -6.22 -9.52 16.12
C LYS A 229 -5.77 -10.65 17.03
N LEU A 230 -6.68 -11.09 17.89
CA LEU A 230 -6.64 -12.37 18.59
C LEU A 230 -7.46 -13.39 17.78
N TYR A 231 -6.83 -14.51 17.44
CA TYR A 231 -7.46 -15.65 16.80
C TYR A 231 -7.67 -16.74 17.83
N TRP A 232 -8.88 -17.29 17.91
CA TRP A 232 -9.23 -18.26 18.94
C TRP A 232 -10.04 -19.43 18.39
N SER A 233 -9.93 -20.59 19.06
CA SER A 233 -10.79 -21.74 18.81
C SER A 233 -11.02 -22.55 20.09
N THR A 234 -12.19 -23.17 20.20
CA THR A 234 -12.52 -24.07 21.32
C THR A 234 -11.82 -25.43 21.17
N ALA A 235 -11.61 -26.14 22.28
CA ALA A 235 -11.16 -27.54 22.26
C ALA A 235 -11.92 -28.39 21.22
N GLY A 236 -11.17 -28.98 20.27
CA GLY A 236 -11.72 -29.76 19.16
C GLY A 236 -12.15 -28.97 17.92
N GLY A 237 -11.88 -27.66 17.86
CA GLY A 237 -12.02 -26.83 16.66
C GLY A 237 -13.45 -26.56 16.19
N ARG A 238 -14.46 -26.87 17.03
CA ARG A 238 -15.89 -26.71 16.67
C ARG A 238 -16.31 -25.26 16.51
N LEU A 239 -15.83 -24.38 17.38
CA LEU A 239 -16.03 -22.95 17.30
C LEU A 239 -14.67 -22.27 17.16
N LYS A 240 -14.62 -21.26 16.30
CA LYS A 240 -13.46 -20.41 16.05
C LYS A 240 -13.91 -19.01 15.73
N GLY A 241 -13.08 -18.04 16.06
CA GLY A 241 -13.33 -16.64 15.78
C GLY A 241 -12.05 -15.83 15.78
N GLU A 242 -12.22 -14.56 15.42
CA GLU A 242 -11.19 -13.56 15.53
C GLU A 242 -11.82 -12.28 16.10
N VAL A 243 -11.04 -11.56 16.89
CA VAL A 243 -11.47 -10.28 17.47
C VAL A 243 -10.30 -9.31 17.45
N GLU A 244 -10.57 -8.03 17.25
CA GLU A 244 -9.56 -6.99 17.50
C GLU A 244 -9.22 -6.99 19.00
N TRP A 245 -7.93 -7.08 19.32
CA TRP A 245 -7.49 -6.98 20.70
C TRP A 245 -7.22 -5.52 21.05
N THR A 246 -8.13 -4.92 21.83
CA THR A 246 -8.01 -3.52 22.29
C THR A 246 -7.81 -3.44 23.80
N PRO A 247 -7.25 -2.33 24.32
CA PRO A 247 -7.19 -2.08 25.76
C PRO A 247 -8.57 -2.15 26.44
N GLU A 248 -9.62 -1.71 25.76
CA GLU A 248 -11.00 -1.76 26.27
C GLU A 248 -11.51 -3.20 26.38
N LEU A 249 -11.26 -4.04 25.38
CA LEU A 249 -11.60 -5.47 25.45
C LEU A 249 -10.82 -6.16 26.58
N GLU A 250 -9.54 -5.84 26.71
CA GLU A 250 -8.70 -6.38 27.76
C GLU A 250 -9.20 -5.99 29.16
N CYS A 251 -9.57 -4.72 29.38
CA CYS A 251 -10.19 -4.28 30.64
C CYS A 251 -11.51 -5.01 30.90
N ARG A 252 -12.39 -5.11 29.89
CA ARG A 252 -13.68 -5.82 30.02
C ARG A 252 -13.49 -7.28 30.42
N MET A 253 -12.51 -7.98 29.84
CA MET A 253 -12.23 -9.37 30.18
C MET A 253 -11.71 -9.55 31.61
N LYS A 254 -10.97 -8.58 32.15
CA LYS A 254 -10.46 -8.62 33.54
C LYS A 254 -11.54 -8.27 34.56
N GLU A 255 -12.34 -7.25 34.27
CA GLU A 255 -13.40 -6.79 35.16
C GLU A 255 -14.59 -7.75 35.17
N HIS A 256 -14.90 -8.34 34.03
CA HIS A 256 -15.99 -9.29 33.84
C HIS A 256 -15.44 -10.70 33.64
N VAL A 257 -15.06 -11.34 34.75
CA VAL A 257 -14.62 -12.74 34.72
C VAL A 257 -15.78 -13.59 34.20
N PRO A 258 -15.68 -14.19 33.00
CA PRO A 258 -16.78 -14.95 32.42
C PRO A 258 -17.18 -16.08 33.36
N ALA A 259 -18.47 -16.35 33.53
CA ALA A 259 -19.01 -17.46 34.31
C ALA A 259 -18.88 -18.79 33.55
N ASP A 260 -18.95 -18.74 32.22
CA ASP A 260 -18.77 -19.89 31.35
C ASP A 260 -18.11 -19.55 30.00
N LYS A 261 -17.91 -20.59 29.18
CA LYS A 261 -17.26 -20.48 27.87
C LYS A 261 -18.09 -19.68 26.85
N PHE A 262 -19.41 -19.65 26.96
CA PHE A 262 -20.28 -18.95 26.01
C PHE A 262 -20.25 -17.45 26.27
N GLU A 263 -20.25 -17.05 27.54
CA GLU A 263 -20.07 -15.64 27.92
C GLU A 263 -18.69 -15.11 27.46
N LEU A 264 -17.65 -15.94 27.53
CA LEU A 264 -16.35 -15.58 26.95
C LEU A 264 -16.42 -15.45 25.41
N ILE A 265 -17.18 -16.30 24.71
CA ILE A 265 -17.39 -16.15 23.26
C ILE A 265 -18.12 -14.84 22.95
N GLU A 266 -19.13 -14.48 23.73
CA GLU A 266 -19.85 -13.21 23.57
C GLU A 266 -18.96 -11.99 23.80
N LEU A 267 -17.99 -12.07 24.72
CA LEU A 267 -16.98 -11.02 24.88
C LEU A 267 -16.01 -10.93 23.69
N LEU A 268 -15.75 -12.05 23.01
CA LEU A 268 -14.83 -12.17 21.88
C LEU A 268 -15.52 -12.09 20.50
N SER A 269 -16.80 -11.74 20.46
CA SER A 269 -17.61 -11.57 19.24
C SER A 269 -17.86 -10.09 18.95
#